data_AF-F5S718-F1
#
_entry.id   AF-F5S718-F1
#
_cell.length_a   1.000
_cell.length_b   1.000
_cell.length_c   1.000
_cell.angle_alpha   90.00
_cell.angle_beta   90.00
_cell.angle_gamma   90.00
#
_symmetry.space_group_name_H-M   'P 1'
#
loop_
_entity.id
_entity.type
_entity.pdbx_description
1 polymer ?
#
loop_
_entity_poly.entity_id
_entity_poly.type
_entity_poly.pdbx_seq_one_letter_code
_entity_poly.pdbx_strand_id
1 'polypeptide(L)' 'MKKSVFVAILSMSLLLTACGAKDKCLDLGGRWNEATQSCEK' A
#
# COMPACT_ATOMS: atom_id res chain seq x y z
N MET A 1 21.89 10.56 -22.75
CA MET A 1 21.72 9.66 -21.58
C MET A 1 21.13 10.42 -20.38
N LYS A 2 19.93 11.04 -20.51
CA LYS A 2 19.37 11.92 -19.45
C LYS A 2 17.86 11.73 -19.20
N LYS A 3 17.20 10.82 -19.92
CA LYS A 3 15.73 10.64 -19.85
C LYS A 3 15.30 9.50 -18.91
N SER A 4 16.21 8.63 -18.48
CA SER A 4 15.87 7.39 -17.78
C SER A 4 15.74 7.52 -16.25
N VAL A 5 16.04 8.68 -15.66
CA VAL A 5 16.01 8.85 -14.18
C VAL A 5 14.61 9.19 -13.68
N PHE A 6 13.78 9.86 -14.48
CA PHE A 6 12.43 10.30 -14.06
C PHE A 6 11.43 9.15 -13.85
N VAL A 7 11.64 8.01 -14.51
CA VAL A 7 10.70 6.88 -14.45
C VAL A 7 10.86 6.07 -13.17
N ALA A 8 12.06 6.02 -12.58
CA ALA A 8 12.34 5.25 -11.37
C ALA A 8 11.76 5.85 -10.09
N ILE A 9 11.49 7.16 -10.07
CA ILE A 9 10.96 7.86 -8.89
C ILE A 9 9.42 7.74 -8.83
N LEU A 10 8.75 7.68 -9.98
CA LEU A 10 7.29 7.58 -10.04
C LEU A 10 6.74 6.21 -9.63
N SER A 11 7.52 5.14 -9.79
CA SER A 11 7.11 3.77 -9.46
C SER A 11 7.24 3.43 -7.96
N MET A 12 7.97 4.24 -7.17
CA MET A 12 8.18 3.99 -5.73
C MET A 12 6.96 4.39 -4.87
N SER A 13 6.07 5.24 -5.39
CA SER A 13 4.94 5.81 -4.64
C SER A 13 3.72 4.89 -4.54
N LEU A 14 3.65 3.82 -5.36
CA LEU A 14 2.47 2.93 -5.39
C LEU A 14 2.40 1.92 -4.25
N LEU A 15 3.49 1.71 -3.50
CA LEU A 15 3.51 0.80 -2.36
C LEU A 15 3.00 1.44 -1.05
N LEU A 16 2.90 2.77 -0.98
CA LEU A 16 2.48 3.46 0.25
C LEU A 16 0.97 3.40 0.51
N THR A 17 0.14 3.21 -0.52
CA THR A 17 -1.33 3.24 -0.37
C THR A 17 -1.90 1.98 0.26
N ALA A 18 -1.18 0.85 0.21
CA ALA A 18 -1.59 -0.40 0.86
C ALA A 18 -1.29 -0.43 2.37
N CYS A 19 -0.43 0.46 2.87
CA CYS A 19 -0.10 0.51 4.30
C CYS A 19 -1.31 1.01 5.11
N GLY A 20 -1.89 2.16 4.71
CA GLY A 20 -2.89 2.85 5.53
C GLY A 20 -4.23 2.12 5.74
N ALA A 21 -4.63 1.23 4.82
CA ALA A 21 -5.88 0.46 4.96
C ALA A 21 -5.73 -0.70 5.97
N LYS A 22 -4.57 -1.36 5.96
CA LYS A 22 -4.23 -2.44 6.90
C LYS A 22 -4.12 -1.92 8.32
N ASP A 23 -3.40 -0.82 8.51
CA ASP A 23 -3.21 -0.20 9.82
C ASP A 23 -4.55 0.19 10.46
N LYS A 24 -5.45 0.83 9.68
CA LYS A 24 -6.79 1.17 10.16
C LYS A 24 -7.65 -0.04 10.52
N CYS A 25 -7.52 -1.14 9.79
CA CYS A 25 -8.26 -2.35 10.09
C CYS A 25 -7.86 -2.94 11.45
N LEU A 26 -6.55 -3.01 11.69
CA LEU A 26 -5.99 -3.58 12.91
C LEU A 26 -6.28 -2.68 14.13
N ASP A 27 -6.22 -1.36 13.96
CA ASP A 27 -6.54 -0.37 15.01
C ASP A 27 -8.01 -0.48 15.49
N LEU A 28 -8.92 -0.79 14.57
CA LEU A 28 -10.34 -1.03 14.87
C LEU A 28 -10.62 -2.44 15.46
N GLY A 29 -9.57 -3.24 15.68
CA GLY A 29 -9.68 -4.62 16.16
C GLY A 29 -10.16 -5.63 15.11
N GLY A 30 -10.17 -5.24 13.83
CA GLY A 30 -10.48 -6.11 12.71
C GLY A 30 -9.31 -7.02 12.34
N ARG A 31 -9.56 -8.01 11.48
CA ARG A 31 -8.54 -8.89 10.91
C ARG A 31 -8.31 -8.51 9.46
N TRP A 32 -7.09 -8.11 9.16
CA TRP A 32 -6.69 -7.82 7.79
C TRP A 32 -6.48 -9.11 7.01
N ASN A 33 -7.17 -9.25 5.88
CA ASN A 33 -6.99 -10.36 4.96
C ASN A 33 -6.01 -9.97 3.84
N GLU A 34 -4.82 -10.58 3.85
CA GLU A 34 -3.77 -10.27 2.87
C GLU A 34 -4.09 -10.76 1.46
N ALA A 35 -4.96 -11.76 1.33
CA ALA A 35 -5.35 -12.31 0.03
C ALA A 35 -6.37 -11.41 -0.70
N THR A 36 -7.32 -10.84 0.04
CA THR A 36 -8.37 -9.96 -0.51
C THR A 36 -8.07 -8.47 -0.35
N GLN A 37 -6.94 -8.14 0.30
CA GLN A 37 -6.56 -6.77 0.67
C GLN A 37 -7.72 -6.01 1.34
N SER A 38 -8.46 -6.71 2.18
CA SER A 38 -9.71 -6.22 2.77
C SER A 38 -9.71 -6.44 4.28
N CYS A 39 -10.43 -5.57 4.99
CA CYS A 39 -10.63 -5.69 6.43
C CYS A 39 -11.85 -6.55 6.72
N GLU A 40 -11.67 -7.66 7.42
CA GLU A 40 -12.75 -8.50 7.93
C GLU A 40 -12.93 -8.19 9.42
N LYS A 41 -14.13 -7.76 9.82
CA LYS A 41 -14.46 -7.41 11.21
C LYS A 41 -15.25 -8.51 11.86
#